data_AF-A0A2G2FBP7-F1
#
_entry.id   AF-A0A2G2FBP7-F1
#
_cell.length_a   1.000
_cell.length_b   1.000
_cell.length_c   1.000
_cell.angle_alpha   90.00
_cell.angle_beta   90.00
_cell.angle_gamma   90.00
#
_symmetry.space_group_name_H-M   'P 1'
#
loop_
_entity.id
_entity.type
_entity.pdbx_description
1 polymer ?
#
loop_
_entity_poly.entity_id
_entity_poly.type
_entity_poly.pdbx_seq_one_letter_code
_entity_poly.pdbx_strand_id
1 'polypeptide(L)'
;MQIFKAAIGILIIILLASCSSNDDKDQQYEFLLTCYEDYYLNYDLEITPILDDFEQELIAEGHLKDGSGKSYKELLNYLKENNYFKTPLKKIDFENEILYKTPKNIAKCGISVFGLDSTDIAQTNYFKAERKIADALEMNEEISVNFIFDVYSKELSNEDLEKPFVKQSMLVFFYRWYFQSKYDRDIPIDLNKASEEEGSGS
;
A
#
# COMPACT_ATOMS: atom_id res chain seq x y z
N MET A 1 17.42 -17.91 66.18
CA MET A 1 17.68 -18.89 65.10
C MET A 1 16.32 -19.33 64.57
N GLN A 2 15.84 -18.76 63.46
CA GLN A 2 16.01 -19.31 62.08
C GLN A 2 15.28 -20.67 61.95
N ILE A 3 14.33 -20.95 61.05
CA ILE A 3 14.01 -20.39 59.72
C ILE A 3 12.54 -20.73 59.39
N PHE A 4 11.82 -19.80 58.76
CA PHE A 4 10.53 -20.02 58.09
C PHE A 4 10.67 -21.03 56.92
N LYS A 5 9.74 -21.96 56.74
CA LYS A 5 9.59 -22.65 55.44
C LYS A 5 8.14 -22.62 54.98
N ALA A 6 7.96 -21.91 53.88
CA ALA A 6 6.72 -21.61 53.22
C ALA A 6 6.08 -22.87 52.63
N ALA A 7 4.80 -23.06 52.90
CA ALA A 7 3.89 -23.80 52.05
C ALA A 7 3.14 -22.77 51.18
N ILE A 8 3.80 -22.27 50.14
CA ILE A 8 3.17 -21.51 49.05
C ILE A 8 3.37 -22.36 47.81
N GLY A 9 2.55 -23.39 47.71
CA GLY A 9 2.43 -24.23 46.53
C GLY A 9 1.20 -23.82 45.74
N ILE A 10 1.42 -23.52 44.46
CA ILE A 10 0.43 -23.55 43.38
C ILE A 10 -0.56 -22.37 43.37
N LEU A 11 -0.09 -21.20 42.91
CA LEU A 11 -0.95 -20.21 42.24
C LEU A 11 -0.16 -19.30 41.28
N ILE A 12 0.68 -19.89 40.42
CA ILE A 12 1.37 -19.16 39.33
C ILE A 12 1.26 -19.99 38.04
N ILE A 13 0.05 -20.25 37.56
CA ILE A 13 -0.19 -20.83 36.21
C ILE A 13 -1.35 -20.10 35.47
N ILE A 14 -1.80 -18.93 35.93
CA ILE A 14 -2.96 -18.23 35.31
C ILE A 14 -2.66 -16.76 34.99
N LEU A 15 -1.42 -16.42 34.60
CA LEU A 15 -1.10 -15.07 34.10
C LEU A 15 -0.35 -15.03 32.76
N LEU A 16 -0.22 -16.18 32.07
CA LEU A 16 0.13 -16.19 30.64
C LEU A 16 -1.15 -16.15 29.78
N ALA A 17 -2.13 -15.34 30.21
CA ALA A 17 -3.17 -14.91 29.30
C ALA A 17 -2.48 -14.01 28.27
N SER A 18 -2.22 -14.57 27.09
CA SER A 18 -1.74 -13.87 25.91
C SER A 18 -2.49 -12.57 25.71
N CYS A 19 -1.86 -11.46 26.09
CA CYS A 19 -2.02 -10.23 25.34
C CYS A 19 -1.26 -10.44 24.04
N SER A 20 -1.91 -11.08 23.05
CA SER A 20 -1.56 -10.85 21.66
C SER A 20 -2.09 -9.45 21.37
N SER A 21 -1.31 -8.45 21.74
CA SER A 21 -1.63 -7.05 21.49
C SER A 21 -1.59 -6.82 19.99
N ASN A 22 -2.53 -6.02 19.48
CA ASN A 22 -2.53 -5.56 18.09
C ASN A 22 -1.18 -4.95 17.67
N ASP A 23 -0.38 -4.47 18.63
CA ASP A 23 1.00 -4.01 18.48
C ASP A 23 1.89 -4.97 17.66
N ASP A 24 1.76 -6.30 17.84
CA ASP A 24 2.61 -7.26 17.13
C ASP A 24 2.31 -7.27 15.62
N LYS A 25 1.04 -7.05 15.23
CA LYS A 25 0.63 -7.01 13.82
C LYS A 25 0.98 -5.68 13.16
N ASP A 26 0.90 -4.58 13.90
CA ASP A 26 1.30 -3.28 13.38
C ASP A 26 2.81 -3.23 13.17
N GLN A 27 3.58 -3.84 14.06
CA GLN A 27 5.04 -3.99 13.90
C GLN A 27 5.42 -4.84 12.68
N GLN A 28 4.63 -5.85 12.31
CA GLN A 28 4.87 -6.62 11.08
C GLN A 28 4.86 -5.73 9.84
N TYR A 29 3.92 -4.78 9.76
CA TYR A 29 3.83 -3.85 8.63
C TYR A 29 5.01 -2.88 8.58
N GLU A 30 5.58 -2.48 9.72
CA GLU A 30 6.80 -1.65 9.76
C GLU A 30 8.02 -2.39 9.20
N PHE A 31 8.17 -3.68 9.53
CA PHE A 31 9.26 -4.49 8.98
C PHE A 31 9.09 -4.77 7.48
N LEU A 32 7.84 -4.99 7.04
CA LEU A 32 7.55 -5.12 5.61
C LEU A 32 7.82 -3.80 4.87
N LEU A 33 7.50 -2.67 5.48
CA LEU A 33 7.84 -1.34 4.97
C LEU A 33 9.35 -1.18 4.85
N THR A 34 10.12 -1.54 5.88
CA THR A 34 11.59 -1.47 5.85
C THR A 34 12.17 -2.28 4.69
N CYS A 35 11.67 -3.51 4.48
CA CYS A 35 12.04 -4.34 3.34
C CYS A 35 11.65 -3.71 1.99
N TYR A 36 10.55 -2.98 1.95
CA TYR A 36 10.07 -2.30 0.75
C TYR A 36 10.95 -1.10 0.40
N GLU A 37 11.28 -0.26 1.38
CA GLU A 37 12.17 0.88 1.23
C GLU A 37 13.59 0.43 0.83
N ASP A 38 14.14 -0.59 1.50
CA ASP A 38 15.46 -1.15 1.17
C ASP A 38 15.56 -1.60 -0.30
N TYR A 39 14.47 -2.15 -0.86
CA TYR A 39 14.44 -2.50 -2.28
C TYR A 39 14.69 -1.29 -3.19
N TYR A 40 14.08 -0.14 -2.92
CA TYR A 40 14.24 1.07 -3.74
C TYR A 40 15.54 1.81 -3.43
N LEU A 41 16.06 1.71 -2.20
CA LEU A 41 17.39 2.21 -1.86
C LEU A 41 18.50 1.51 -2.67
N ASN A 42 18.31 0.26 -3.08
CA ASN A 42 19.23 -0.43 -4.02
C ASN A 42 19.26 0.20 -5.43
N TYR A 43 18.36 1.15 -5.71
CA TYR A 43 18.34 1.98 -6.91
C TYR A 43 18.58 3.47 -6.59
N ASP A 44 19.22 3.76 -5.45
CA ASP A 44 19.50 5.12 -4.95
C ASP A 44 18.23 5.98 -4.78
N LEU A 45 17.10 5.34 -4.47
CA LEU A 45 15.79 5.99 -4.39
C LEU A 45 15.21 5.91 -2.97
N GLU A 46 15.06 7.06 -2.32
CA GLU A 46 14.26 7.20 -1.10
C GLU A 46 12.78 7.30 -1.48
N ILE A 47 12.09 6.15 -1.54
CA ILE A 47 10.74 6.09 -2.09
C ILE A 47 9.69 6.84 -1.27
N THR A 48 9.82 6.86 0.05
CA THR A 48 8.84 7.45 0.98
C THR A 48 8.55 8.92 0.70
N PRO A 49 9.54 9.83 0.68
CA PRO A 49 9.27 11.24 0.37
C PRO A 49 8.62 11.45 -1.00
N ILE A 50 8.99 10.65 -2.01
CA ILE A 50 8.41 10.74 -3.36
C ILE A 50 6.93 10.35 -3.35
N LEU A 51 6.58 9.29 -2.61
CA LEU A 51 5.18 8.85 -2.49
C LEU A 51 4.35 9.77 -1.60
N ASP A 52 4.95 10.38 -0.57
CA ASP A 52 4.29 11.38 0.26
C ASP A 52 3.96 12.64 -0.56
N ASP A 53 4.89 13.12 -1.38
CA ASP A 53 4.65 14.22 -2.31
C ASP A 53 3.56 13.87 -3.33
N PHE A 54 3.60 12.65 -3.89
CA PHE A 54 2.55 12.17 -4.78
C PHE A 54 1.18 12.07 -4.09
N GLU A 55 1.10 11.64 -2.82
CA GLU A 55 -0.14 11.65 -2.06
C GLU A 55 -0.70 13.08 -1.92
N GLN A 56 0.16 14.06 -1.62
CA GLN A 56 -0.25 15.46 -1.55
C GLN A 56 -0.77 15.98 -2.91
N GLU A 57 -0.15 15.59 -4.02
CA GLU A 57 -0.65 15.90 -5.36
C GLU A 57 -2.03 15.27 -5.62
N LEU A 58 -2.23 14.00 -5.27
CA LEU A 58 -3.54 13.34 -5.38
C LEU A 58 -4.62 14.05 -4.57
N ILE A 59 -4.28 14.58 -3.39
CA ILE A 59 -5.19 15.37 -2.55
C ILE A 59 -5.46 16.74 -3.19
N ALA A 60 -4.42 17.42 -3.68
CA ALA A 60 -4.54 18.74 -4.31
C ALA A 60 -5.37 18.70 -5.61
N GLU A 61 -5.30 17.59 -6.35
CA GLU A 61 -6.13 17.34 -7.55
C GLU A 61 -7.52 16.79 -7.21
N GLY A 62 -7.78 16.50 -5.93
CA GLY A 62 -9.04 15.99 -5.41
C GLY A 62 -9.33 14.54 -5.78
N HIS A 63 -8.33 13.76 -6.21
CA HIS A 63 -8.46 12.30 -6.37
C HIS A 63 -8.60 11.61 -5.01
N LEU A 64 -7.89 12.13 -4.01
CA LEU A 64 -8.06 11.81 -2.60
C LEU A 64 -8.68 13.01 -1.88
N LYS A 65 -9.48 12.75 -0.84
CA LYS A 65 -9.97 13.82 0.03
C LYS A 65 -8.93 14.21 1.09
N ASP A 66 -8.21 13.23 1.60
CA ASP A 66 -7.15 13.31 2.59
C ASP A 66 -6.31 12.02 2.54
N GLY A 67 -5.31 11.89 3.43
CA GLY A 67 -4.46 10.70 3.52
C GLY A 67 -5.02 9.55 4.37
N SER A 68 -6.33 9.51 4.62
CA SER A 68 -6.97 8.43 5.39
C SER A 68 -7.25 7.20 4.54
N GLY A 69 -7.29 6.03 5.16
CA GLY A 69 -7.61 4.79 4.44
C GLY A 69 -8.99 4.80 3.80
N LYS A 70 -9.93 5.60 4.32
CA LYS A 70 -11.24 5.82 3.70
C LYS A 70 -11.11 6.50 2.32
N SER A 71 -10.29 7.55 2.22
CA SER A 71 -10.06 8.26 0.95
C SER A 71 -9.43 7.34 -0.10
N TYR A 72 -8.49 6.49 0.31
CA TYR A 72 -7.91 5.46 -0.56
C TYR A 72 -8.97 4.47 -1.04
N LYS A 73 -9.84 4.01 -0.14
CA LYS A 73 -10.92 3.08 -0.49
C LYS A 73 -11.93 3.69 -1.45
N GLU A 74 -12.23 4.98 -1.29
CA GLU A 74 -13.07 5.72 -2.24
C GLU A 74 -12.43 5.80 -3.63
N LEU A 75 -11.11 6.06 -3.71
CA LEU A 75 -10.37 6.06 -4.97
C LEU A 75 -10.35 4.68 -5.64
N LEU A 76 -10.10 3.60 -4.88
CA LEU A 76 -10.19 2.22 -5.38
C LEU A 76 -11.59 1.92 -5.95
N ASN A 77 -12.65 2.32 -5.25
CA ASN A 77 -14.02 2.14 -5.72
C ASN A 77 -14.35 2.98 -6.96
N TYR A 78 -13.71 4.13 -7.13
CA TYR A 78 -13.83 4.91 -8.35
C TYR A 78 -13.14 4.20 -9.52
N LEU A 79 -11.88 3.78 -9.35
CA LEU A 79 -11.05 3.20 -10.42
C LEU A 79 -11.46 1.78 -10.83
N LYS A 80 -12.16 1.04 -9.98
CA LYS A 80 -12.75 -0.23 -10.42
C LYS A 80 -13.91 -0.03 -11.43
N GLU A 81 -14.59 1.11 -11.39
CA GLU A 81 -15.70 1.44 -12.31
C GLU A 81 -15.25 2.36 -13.46
N ASN A 82 -14.07 2.99 -13.34
CA ASN A 82 -13.55 3.97 -14.28
C ASN A 82 -12.12 3.60 -14.65
N ASN A 83 -11.85 3.39 -15.94
CA ASN A 83 -10.53 2.95 -16.39
C ASN A 83 -9.43 3.94 -16.02
N TYR A 84 -9.68 5.24 -15.99
CA TYR A 84 -8.63 6.24 -15.76
C TYR A 84 -8.93 7.10 -14.54
N PHE A 85 -7.88 7.68 -13.94
CA PHE A 85 -8.05 8.82 -13.04
C PHE A 85 -8.86 9.92 -13.73
N LYS A 86 -9.55 10.77 -12.98
CA LYS A 86 -10.19 11.97 -13.54
C LYS A 86 -9.12 13.01 -13.93
N THR A 87 -9.45 13.95 -14.82
CA THR A 87 -8.60 15.14 -15.04
C THR A 87 -8.85 16.20 -13.96
N PRO A 88 -7.88 17.10 -13.68
CA PRO A 88 -6.55 17.21 -14.29
C PRO A 88 -5.57 16.14 -13.80
N LEU A 89 -4.50 15.92 -14.56
CA LEU A 89 -3.38 15.06 -14.17
C LEU A 89 -2.08 15.89 -14.28
N LYS A 90 -1.71 16.61 -13.22
CA LYS A 90 -0.64 17.62 -13.27
C LYS A 90 0.75 17.03 -13.11
N LYS A 91 0.94 15.90 -12.42
CA LYS A 91 2.28 15.28 -12.27
C LYS A 91 2.94 15.02 -13.62
N ILE A 92 4.19 15.41 -13.79
CA ILE A 92 4.98 15.21 -15.03
C ILE A 92 6.33 14.55 -14.79
N ASP A 93 6.86 14.66 -13.59
CA ASP A 93 8.16 14.18 -13.14
C ASP A 93 8.03 12.80 -12.50
N PHE A 94 8.01 11.76 -13.35
CA PHE A 94 7.92 10.38 -12.87
C PHE A 94 9.30 9.72 -12.75
N GLU A 95 9.59 9.19 -11.56
CA GLU A 95 10.70 8.26 -11.33
C GLU A 95 10.48 6.91 -12.03
N ASN A 96 11.41 6.56 -12.92
CA ASN A 96 11.34 5.35 -13.74
C ASN A 96 11.40 4.08 -12.90
N GLU A 97 12.15 4.13 -11.81
CA GLU A 97 12.31 3.05 -10.85
C GLU A 97 10.96 2.68 -10.25
N ILE A 98 10.15 3.66 -9.85
CA ILE A 98 8.80 3.42 -9.33
C ILE A 98 7.89 2.85 -10.42
N LEU A 99 8.00 3.32 -11.66
CA LEU A 99 7.18 2.86 -12.78
C LEU A 99 7.45 1.39 -13.15
N TYR A 100 8.71 0.96 -13.14
CA TYR A 100 9.12 -0.28 -13.80
C TYR A 100 9.83 -1.29 -12.88
N LYS A 101 10.22 -0.92 -11.65
CA LYS A 101 10.81 -1.85 -10.67
C LYS A 101 9.77 -2.25 -9.65
N THR A 102 9.43 -3.54 -9.61
CA THR A 102 8.50 -4.09 -8.62
C THR A 102 9.28 -4.89 -7.59
N PRO A 103 9.20 -4.53 -6.29
CA PRO A 103 9.83 -5.31 -5.24
C PRO A 103 9.34 -6.76 -5.28
N LYS A 104 10.27 -7.69 -5.47
CA LYS A 104 10.01 -9.12 -5.37
C LYS A 104 10.49 -9.60 -4.01
N ASN A 105 9.76 -10.52 -3.40
CA ASN A 105 10.16 -11.20 -2.16
C ASN A 105 10.14 -10.34 -0.89
N ILE A 106 9.30 -9.31 -0.79
CA ILE A 106 9.15 -8.51 0.45
C ILE A 106 8.81 -9.41 1.66
N ALA A 107 7.88 -10.35 1.50
CA ALA A 107 7.56 -11.33 2.53
C ALA A 107 8.79 -12.17 2.94
N LYS A 108 9.63 -12.57 1.97
CA LYS A 108 10.86 -13.31 2.25
C LYS A 108 11.84 -12.48 3.07
N CYS A 109 12.00 -11.19 2.74
CA CYS A 109 12.83 -10.27 3.52
C CYS A 109 12.32 -10.17 4.96
N GLY A 110 11.01 -9.96 5.15
CA GLY A 110 10.37 -9.94 6.46
C GLY A 110 10.68 -11.20 7.29
N ILE A 111 10.58 -12.37 6.66
CA ILE A 111 10.89 -13.66 7.31
C ILE A 111 12.38 -13.77 7.64
N SER A 112 13.27 -13.52 6.67
CA SER A 112 14.69 -13.80 6.82
C SER A 112 15.45 -12.79 7.66
N VAL A 113 15.05 -11.51 7.61
CA VAL A 113 15.75 -10.40 8.28
C VAL A 113 15.14 -10.15 9.66
N PHE A 114 13.81 -10.14 9.74
CA PHE A 114 13.08 -9.75 10.96
C PHE A 114 12.44 -10.92 11.69
N GLY A 115 12.57 -12.15 11.17
CA GLY A 115 12.04 -13.35 11.81
C GLY A 115 10.51 -13.40 11.83
N LEU A 116 9.86 -12.72 10.88
CA LEU A 116 8.40 -12.74 10.80
C LEU A 116 7.86 -14.14 10.50
N ASP A 117 6.73 -14.49 11.11
CA ASP A 117 6.04 -15.73 10.81
C ASP A 117 5.41 -15.68 9.41
N SER A 118 5.76 -16.65 8.57
CA SER A 118 5.29 -16.70 7.18
C SER A 118 3.78 -16.87 7.06
N THR A 119 3.17 -17.57 8.03
CA THR A 119 1.73 -17.81 8.09
C THR A 119 1.01 -16.51 8.43
N ASP A 120 1.53 -15.75 9.39
CA ASP A 120 0.95 -14.46 9.78
C ASP A 120 0.99 -13.47 8.60
N ILE A 121 2.13 -13.36 7.91
CA ILE A 121 2.26 -12.53 6.70
C ILE A 121 1.22 -12.95 5.65
N ALA A 122 1.16 -14.24 5.32
CA ALA A 122 0.25 -14.77 4.32
C ALA A 122 -1.24 -14.62 4.69
N GLN A 123 -1.54 -14.42 5.97
CA GLN A 123 -2.89 -14.21 6.48
C GLN A 123 -3.31 -12.74 6.55
N THR A 124 -2.41 -11.79 6.33
CA THR A 124 -2.78 -10.37 6.18
C THR A 124 -3.72 -10.17 4.98
N ASN A 125 -4.56 -9.15 5.05
CA ASN A 125 -5.51 -8.84 3.99
C ASN A 125 -4.80 -8.41 2.69
N TYR A 126 -3.67 -7.71 2.80
CA TYR A 126 -2.84 -7.36 1.65
C TYR A 126 -2.33 -8.59 0.90
N PHE A 127 -1.66 -9.53 1.57
CA PHE A 127 -1.14 -10.71 0.87
C PHE A 127 -2.25 -11.68 0.41
N LYS A 128 -3.43 -11.67 1.04
CA LYS A 128 -4.62 -12.35 0.52
C LYS A 128 -5.11 -11.71 -0.79
N ALA A 129 -5.11 -10.39 -0.89
CA ALA A 129 -5.45 -9.66 -2.11
C ALA A 129 -4.45 -9.96 -3.24
N GLU A 130 -3.14 -9.88 -2.95
CA GLU A 130 -2.08 -10.24 -3.90
C GLU A 130 -2.24 -11.66 -4.43
N ARG A 131 -2.53 -12.62 -3.55
CA ARG A 131 -2.76 -14.01 -3.95
C ARG A 131 -3.97 -14.14 -4.87
N LYS A 132 -5.09 -13.46 -4.57
CA LYS A 132 -6.27 -13.48 -5.46
C LYS A 132 -5.97 -12.92 -6.84
N ILE A 133 -5.14 -11.87 -6.93
CA ILE A 133 -4.70 -11.29 -8.20
C ILE A 133 -3.79 -12.28 -8.95
N ALA A 134 -2.83 -12.89 -8.24
CA ALA A 134 -1.93 -13.88 -8.83
C ALA A 134 -2.68 -15.12 -9.34
N ASP A 135 -3.59 -15.68 -8.53
CA ASP A 135 -4.43 -16.82 -8.92
C ASP A 135 -5.26 -16.49 -10.19
N ALA A 136 -5.80 -15.27 -10.27
CA ALA A 136 -6.55 -14.82 -11.46
C ALA A 136 -5.66 -14.69 -12.71
N LEU A 137 -4.41 -14.24 -12.56
CA LEU A 137 -3.40 -14.18 -13.64
C LEU A 137 -2.89 -15.56 -14.06
N GLU A 138 -2.90 -16.56 -13.17
CA GLU A 138 -2.55 -17.93 -13.54
C GLU A 138 -3.68 -18.60 -14.33
N MET A 139 -4.94 -18.28 -14.00
CA MET A 139 -6.12 -18.84 -14.66
C MET A 139 -6.46 -18.16 -15.98
N ASN A 140 -6.10 -16.88 -16.14
CA ASN A 140 -6.39 -16.07 -17.32
C ASN A 140 -5.08 -15.51 -17.88
N GLU A 141 -4.90 -15.50 -19.21
CA GLU A 141 -3.68 -14.92 -19.82
C GLU A 141 -3.49 -13.43 -19.50
N GLU A 142 -4.59 -12.71 -19.24
CA GLU A 142 -4.61 -11.30 -18.87
C GLU A 142 -5.78 -11.02 -17.91
N ILE A 143 -5.60 -10.04 -17.03
CA ILE A 143 -6.66 -9.48 -16.18
C ILE A 143 -6.72 -7.97 -16.37
N SER A 144 -7.91 -7.38 -16.24
CA SER A 144 -8.05 -5.92 -16.30
C SER A 144 -7.53 -5.27 -15.01
N VAL A 145 -7.03 -4.03 -15.12
CA VAL A 145 -6.69 -3.23 -13.94
C VAL A 145 -7.89 -2.98 -13.02
N ASN A 146 -9.10 -2.87 -13.59
CA ASN A 146 -10.33 -2.67 -12.83
C ASN A 146 -10.60 -3.84 -11.90
N PHE A 147 -10.26 -5.07 -12.31
CA PHE A 147 -10.31 -6.24 -11.45
C PHE A 147 -9.33 -6.13 -10.28
N ILE A 148 -8.10 -5.65 -10.52
CA ILE A 148 -7.12 -5.41 -9.46
C ILE A 148 -7.66 -4.38 -8.44
N PHE A 149 -8.21 -3.25 -8.91
CA PHE A 149 -8.86 -2.25 -8.06
C PHE A 149 -10.03 -2.84 -7.28
N ASP A 150 -10.87 -3.67 -7.91
CA ASP A 150 -11.99 -4.33 -7.26
C ASP A 150 -11.53 -5.26 -6.13
N VAL A 151 -10.49 -6.08 -6.37
CA VAL A 151 -9.90 -6.95 -5.35
C VAL A 151 -9.41 -6.13 -4.16
N TYR A 152 -8.58 -5.11 -4.35
CA TYR A 152 -8.12 -4.29 -3.22
C TYR A 152 -9.28 -3.58 -2.51
N SER A 153 -10.28 -3.09 -3.25
CA SER A 153 -11.45 -2.41 -2.64
C SER A 153 -12.25 -3.35 -1.72
N LYS A 154 -12.29 -4.65 -2.04
CA LYS A 154 -13.04 -5.66 -1.27
C LYS A 154 -12.22 -6.22 -0.11
N GLU A 155 -10.94 -6.50 -0.34
CA GLU A 155 -10.09 -7.18 0.63
C GLU A 155 -9.50 -6.22 1.68
N LEU A 156 -9.18 -4.98 1.30
CA LEU A 156 -8.55 -4.03 2.22
C LEU A 156 -9.61 -3.18 2.92
N SER A 157 -9.65 -3.25 4.25
CA SER A 157 -10.42 -2.32 5.07
C SER A 157 -9.77 -0.93 5.08
N ASN A 158 -10.50 0.07 5.60
CA ASN A 158 -9.91 1.40 5.80
C ASN A 158 -8.69 1.34 6.72
N GLU A 159 -8.72 0.48 7.75
CA GLU A 159 -7.59 0.31 8.68
C GLU A 159 -6.40 -0.37 7.99
N ASP A 160 -6.64 -1.35 7.12
CA ASP A 160 -5.56 -1.99 6.35
C ASP A 160 -4.84 -0.96 5.47
N LEU A 161 -5.58 -0.03 4.85
CA LEU A 161 -5.04 1.03 4.00
C LEU A 161 -4.26 2.10 4.79
N GLU A 162 -4.36 2.12 6.10
CA GLU A 162 -3.58 3.00 6.99
C GLU A 162 -2.28 2.34 7.47
N LYS A 163 -2.10 1.03 7.24
CA LYS A 163 -0.85 0.34 7.59
C LYS A 163 0.26 0.83 6.65
N PRO A 164 1.45 1.24 7.16
CA PRO A 164 2.43 1.97 6.35
C PRO A 164 2.89 1.24 5.08
N PHE A 165 3.19 -0.04 5.18
CA PHE A 165 3.53 -0.88 4.02
C PHE A 165 2.39 -0.97 2.98
N VAL A 166 1.14 -1.11 3.44
CA VAL A 166 -0.02 -1.21 2.55
C VAL A 166 -0.26 0.13 1.87
N LYS A 167 -0.20 1.23 2.63
CA LYS A 167 -0.34 2.59 2.10
C LYS A 167 0.68 2.87 1.00
N GLN A 168 1.96 2.58 1.22
CA GLN A 168 2.99 2.75 0.18
C GLN A 168 2.77 1.86 -1.03
N SER A 169 2.41 0.60 -0.81
CA SER A 169 2.11 -0.32 -1.92
C SER A 169 0.94 0.18 -2.78
N MET A 170 -0.10 0.74 -2.16
CA MET A 170 -1.21 1.39 -2.87
C MET A 170 -0.77 2.66 -3.59
N LEU A 171 0.07 3.50 -2.97
CA LEU A 171 0.60 4.70 -3.62
C LEU A 171 1.45 4.36 -4.85
N VAL A 172 2.32 3.34 -4.80
CA VAL A 172 3.05 2.87 -5.99
C VAL A 172 2.10 2.37 -7.07
N PHE A 173 1.07 1.63 -6.69
CA PHE A 173 0.08 1.15 -7.66
C PHE A 173 -0.67 2.32 -8.32
N PHE A 174 -1.13 3.29 -7.53
CA PHE A 174 -1.74 4.52 -8.04
C PHE A 174 -0.79 5.35 -8.88
N TYR A 175 0.47 5.44 -8.50
CA TYR A 175 1.50 6.19 -9.22
C TYR A 175 1.66 5.66 -10.65
N ARG A 176 1.77 4.33 -10.78
CA ARG A 176 1.83 3.65 -12.09
C ARG A 176 0.55 3.86 -12.88
N TRP A 177 -0.60 3.72 -12.23
CA TRP A 177 -1.88 3.87 -12.92
C TRP A 177 -2.19 5.32 -13.30
N TYR A 178 -1.70 6.28 -12.53
CA TYR A 178 -1.79 7.70 -12.83
C TYR A 178 -0.94 8.03 -14.06
N PHE A 179 0.29 7.51 -14.14
CA PHE A 179 1.14 7.62 -15.33
C PHE A 179 0.40 7.06 -16.56
N GLN A 180 -0.14 5.84 -16.45
CA GLN A 180 -0.91 5.22 -17.53
C GLN A 180 -2.13 6.06 -17.92
N SER A 181 -2.86 6.56 -16.93
CA SER A 181 -4.02 7.45 -17.12
C SER A 181 -3.65 8.78 -17.77
N LYS A 182 -2.39 9.22 -17.68
CA LYS A 182 -1.93 10.45 -18.31
C LYS A 182 -1.51 10.23 -19.76
N TYR A 183 -0.78 9.15 -20.05
CA TYR A 183 -0.11 8.99 -21.35
C TYR A 183 -0.79 8.02 -22.31
N ASP A 184 -1.57 7.07 -21.80
CA ASP A 184 -2.15 5.99 -22.62
C ASP A 184 -3.68 6.10 -22.73
N ARG A 185 -4.23 7.30 -22.54
CA ARG A 185 -5.65 7.54 -22.77
C ARG A 185 -5.97 7.51 -24.27
N ASP A 186 -6.91 6.65 -24.64
CA ASP A 186 -7.56 6.65 -25.97
C ASP A 186 -8.33 7.95 -26.30
N ILE A 187 -8.44 8.88 -25.34
CA ILE A 187 -9.07 10.18 -25.52
C ILE A 187 -7.97 11.24 -25.60
N PRO A 188 -7.86 11.99 -26.71
CA PRO A 188 -6.87 13.06 -26.82
C PRO A 188 -7.08 14.09 -25.71
N ILE A 189 -6.01 14.38 -24.98
CA ILE A 189 -5.95 15.50 -24.05
C ILE A 189 -6.16 16.77 -24.89
N ASP A 190 -7.26 17.50 -24.65
CA ASP A 190 -7.45 18.81 -25.26
C ASP A 190 -6.45 19.79 -24.62
N LEU A 191 -5.27 19.89 -25.23
CA LEU A 191 -4.17 20.74 -24.78
C LEU A 191 -4.55 22.23 -24.76
N ASN A 192 -5.64 22.64 -25.42
CA ASN A 192 -6.09 24.03 -25.42
C ASN A 192 -6.75 24.43 -24.09
N LYS A 193 -7.38 23.48 -23.38
CA LYS A 193 -7.96 23.75 -22.05
C LYS A 193 -6.92 23.87 -20.94
N ALA A 194 -5.81 23.13 -21.04
CA ALA A 194 -4.73 23.20 -20.05
C ALA A 194 -4.01 24.56 -20.09
N SER A 195 -3.86 25.16 -21.27
CA SER A 195 -3.24 26.49 -21.43
C SER A 195 -4.14 27.66 -21.02
N GLU A 196 -5.46 27.49 -20.99
CA GLU A 196 -6.40 28.55 -20.58
C GLU A 196 -6.49 28.70 -19.05
N GLU A 197 -6.24 27.62 -18.29
CA GLU A 197 -6.21 27.67 -16.82
C GLU A 197 -4.88 28.24 -16.27
N GLU A 198 -3.77 28.11 -17.01
CA GLU A 198 -2.47 28.71 -16.64
C GLU A 198 -2.30 30.16 -17.15
N GLY A 199 -3.07 30.59 -18.15
CA GLY A 199 -2.98 31.93 -18.75
C GLY A 199 -3.90 33.01 -18.12
N SER A 200 -4.73 32.68 -17.11
CA SER A 200 -5.63 33.64 -16.47
C SER A 200 -5.09 34.27 -15.17
N GLY A 201 -3.84 33.96 -14.83
CA GLY A 201 -3.18 34.39 -13.60
C GLY A 201 -1.84 35.08 -13.83
N SER A 202 -1.86 36.24 -14.50
CA SER A 202 -0.85 37.34 -14.53
C SER A 202 -0.23 37.62 -15.90
#